data_AF-A0A3C1EQH0-F1
#
_entry.id   AF-A0A3C1EQH0-F1
#
_cell.length_a   1.000
_cell.length_b   1.000
_cell.length_c   1.000
_cell.angle_alpha   90.00
_cell.angle_beta   90.00
_cell.angle_gamma   90.00
#
_symmetry.space_group_name_H-M   'P 1'
#
loop_
_entity.id
_entity.type
_entity.pdbx_description
1 polymer ?
#
loop_
_entity_poly.entity_id
_entity_poly.type
_entity_poly.pdbx_seq_one_letter_code
_entity_poly.pdbx_strand_id
1 'polypeptide(L)'
;MIATLFLALAAAAAAAPSSKPLSLPTALAGVKGVTYVPPAGDGVAAERAIRVSDNSSMRGSESVTVDLREIIHRHLTHSESFVHGGKKFYLSTQINMKGDGFLSVLAEGWEDPKFFKLDANMQGAWSENGVDYLAEIDASLLRKRYNNYLLIRNQGNGKTLVKRKLSDFFFAGYRSGRDAVIGGRKYKVFFSNDVDTSVSPARPNKKVYGICLLFDKSDGKGYHDIKPYLISPEAIQGPKPVGYQLYNKQVLYFHLAADGYTLTISD
;
A
#
# COMPACT_ATOMS: atom_id res chain seq x y z
N MET A 1 57.47 17.61 -33.96
CA MET A 1 56.74 17.60 -32.67
C MET A 1 55.57 18.56 -32.83
N ILE A 2 54.29 18.20 -32.79
CA ILE A 2 53.53 17.03 -32.34
C ILE A 2 52.38 16.87 -33.34
N ALA A 3 52.12 15.64 -33.79
CA ALA A 3 51.00 15.31 -34.67
C ALA A 3 49.73 15.15 -33.82
N THR A 4 48.68 15.91 -34.12
CA THR A 4 47.37 15.76 -33.46
C THR A 4 46.46 14.96 -34.38
N LEU A 5 46.28 13.70 -33.98
CA LEU A 5 45.42 12.70 -34.62
C LEU A 5 43.96 12.97 -34.22
N PHE A 6 43.11 13.34 -35.20
CA PHE A 6 41.66 13.36 -35.03
C PHE A 6 41.12 11.94 -35.21
N LEU A 7 40.70 11.29 -34.13
CA LEU A 7 39.93 10.06 -34.19
C LEU A 7 38.43 10.40 -34.24
N ALA A 8 37.81 10.18 -35.40
CA ALA A 8 36.36 10.22 -35.56
C ALA A 8 35.76 8.93 -34.98
N LEU A 9 34.91 9.06 -33.94
CA LEU A 9 34.12 7.95 -33.41
C LEU A 9 32.71 8.05 -34.01
N ALA A 10 32.42 7.20 -34.99
CA ALA A 10 31.09 7.01 -35.53
C ALA A 10 30.22 6.28 -34.48
N ALA A 11 29.20 6.96 -33.95
CA ALA A 11 28.14 6.31 -33.19
C ALA A 11 27.09 5.77 -34.17
N ALA A 12 26.95 4.45 -34.22
CA ALA A 12 25.94 3.78 -35.01
C ALA A 12 24.53 4.13 -34.51
N ALA A 13 23.69 4.65 -35.40
CA ALA A 13 22.26 4.79 -35.20
C ALA A 13 21.61 3.40 -35.26
N ALA A 14 21.11 2.91 -34.12
CA ALA A 14 20.20 1.77 -34.08
C ALA A 14 18.77 2.30 -33.97
N ALA A 15 18.05 2.26 -35.09
CA ALA A 15 16.61 2.45 -35.13
C ALA A 15 15.93 1.27 -34.43
N ALA A 16 15.19 1.52 -33.35
CA ALA A 16 14.28 0.54 -32.77
C ALA A 16 12.92 0.63 -33.48
N PRO A 17 12.40 -0.47 -34.07
CA PRO A 17 11.06 -0.49 -34.63
C PRO A 17 10.00 -0.45 -33.51
N SER A 18 8.88 0.18 -33.87
CA SER A 18 7.71 0.47 -33.07
C SER A 18 7.08 -0.75 -32.40
N SER A 19 6.86 -0.68 -31.09
CA SER A 19 5.92 -1.55 -30.40
C SER A 19 4.50 -0.96 -30.51
N LYS A 20 3.69 -1.54 -31.40
CA LYS A 20 2.23 -1.45 -31.27
C LYS A 20 1.84 -2.07 -29.92
N PRO A 21 0.94 -1.45 -29.11
CA PRO A 21 0.31 -2.16 -28.01
C PRO A 21 -0.62 -3.22 -28.60
N LEU A 22 -0.26 -4.49 -28.43
CA LEU A 22 -1.19 -5.58 -28.68
C LEU A 22 -1.98 -5.86 -27.38
N SER A 23 -3.28 -5.74 -27.53
CA SER A 23 -4.38 -6.20 -26.68
C SER A 23 -4.18 -7.60 -26.07
N LEU A 24 -4.76 -7.79 -24.88
CA LEU A 24 -4.87 -9.05 -24.12
C LEU A 24 -4.92 -10.31 -25.00
N PRO A 25 -3.99 -11.26 -24.83
CA PRO A 25 -4.15 -12.62 -25.32
C PRO A 25 -4.66 -13.56 -24.22
N THR A 26 -5.77 -14.20 -24.55
CA THR A 26 -6.29 -15.46 -23.99
C THR A 26 -5.20 -16.54 -24.00
N ALA A 27 -4.51 -16.79 -22.86
CA ALA A 27 -3.90 -18.08 -22.49
C ALA A 27 -2.90 -17.92 -21.33
N LEU A 28 -3.28 -18.31 -20.12
CA LEU A 28 -2.32 -18.81 -19.13
C LEU A 28 -2.87 -20.11 -18.54
N ALA A 29 -2.82 -21.13 -19.38
CA ALA A 29 -2.84 -22.51 -18.95
C ALA A 29 -1.53 -22.83 -18.22
N GLY A 30 -1.65 -23.26 -16.95
CA GLY A 30 -0.71 -24.17 -16.30
C GLY A 30 0.59 -23.59 -15.74
N VAL A 31 0.67 -23.45 -14.41
CA VAL A 31 1.92 -23.63 -13.65
C VAL A 31 1.63 -24.32 -12.31
N LYS A 32 2.10 -25.56 -12.16
CA LYS A 32 2.36 -26.24 -10.88
C LYS A 32 3.70 -25.73 -10.33
N GLY A 33 3.77 -25.56 -9.00
CA GLY A 33 5.01 -25.36 -8.26
C GLY A 33 5.35 -23.88 -8.02
N VAL A 34 5.07 -23.39 -6.81
CA VAL A 34 5.54 -22.07 -6.37
C VAL A 34 6.82 -22.27 -5.56
N THR A 35 7.94 -21.76 -6.07
CA THR A 35 9.20 -21.61 -5.32
C THR A 35 9.17 -20.28 -4.57
N TYR A 36 9.43 -20.33 -3.26
CA TYR A 36 9.44 -19.20 -2.33
C TYR A 36 10.71 -18.35 -2.46
N VAL A 37 10.56 -17.02 -2.46
CA VAL A 37 11.64 -16.06 -2.25
C VAL A 37 11.21 -15.11 -1.12
N PRO A 38 11.89 -15.10 0.04
CA PRO A 38 11.61 -14.13 1.10
C PRO A 38 12.08 -12.72 0.69
N PRO A 39 11.35 -11.65 1.05
CA PRO A 39 11.90 -10.31 0.96
C PRO A 39 12.97 -10.10 2.03
N ALA A 40 14.14 -9.61 1.59
CA ALA A 40 15.13 -9.00 2.47
C ALA A 40 14.74 -7.54 2.73
N GLY A 41 14.61 -7.15 4.00
CA GLY A 41 14.54 -5.74 4.42
C GLY A 41 13.63 -5.49 5.62
N ASP A 42 14.14 -4.77 6.61
CA ASP A 42 13.47 -4.35 7.85
C ASP A 42 12.38 -3.26 7.63
N GLY A 43 11.48 -3.48 6.68
CA GLY A 43 10.18 -2.80 6.57
C GLY A 43 9.13 -3.49 7.45
N VAL A 44 7.94 -2.92 7.61
CA VAL A 44 6.80 -3.65 8.20
C VAL A 44 6.44 -4.75 7.20
N ALA A 45 7.05 -5.92 7.30
CA ALA A 45 6.83 -7.00 6.37
C ALA A 45 5.33 -7.34 6.34
N ALA A 46 4.65 -6.93 5.27
CA ALA A 46 3.34 -7.49 4.99
C ALA A 46 3.56 -8.95 4.61
N GLU A 47 3.05 -9.87 5.43
CA GLU A 47 3.03 -11.27 5.07
C GLU A 47 2.03 -11.43 3.92
N ARG A 48 2.53 -11.80 2.74
CA ARG A 48 1.63 -12.17 1.63
C ARG A 48 0.92 -13.45 2.03
N ALA A 49 -0.42 -13.39 2.09
CA ALA A 49 -1.23 -14.55 2.40
C ALA A 49 -0.94 -15.69 1.40
N ILE A 50 -0.87 -16.92 1.90
CA ILE A 50 -0.49 -18.07 1.08
C ILE A 50 -1.72 -18.48 0.28
N ARG A 51 -1.62 -18.46 -1.05
CA ARG A 51 -2.67 -18.97 -1.93
C ARG A 51 -2.80 -20.47 -1.72
N VAL A 52 -3.99 -20.93 -1.32
CA VAL A 52 -4.30 -22.35 -1.17
C VAL A 52 -4.94 -22.85 -2.46
N SER A 53 -4.41 -23.92 -3.04
CA SER A 53 -4.98 -24.53 -4.24
C SER A 53 -6.32 -25.20 -3.94
N ASP A 54 -7.32 -24.95 -4.78
CA ASP A 54 -8.70 -25.45 -4.74
C ASP A 54 -8.81 -26.90 -4.25
N ASN A 55 -9.40 -27.09 -3.06
CA ASN A 55 -10.25 -28.25 -2.81
C ASN A 55 -11.68 -27.73 -2.69
N SER A 56 -12.42 -27.97 -3.77
CA SER A 56 -13.78 -27.53 -3.99
C SER A 56 -14.76 -28.34 -3.14
N SER A 57 -15.04 -27.83 -1.95
CA SER A 57 -16.32 -28.02 -1.26
C SER A 57 -16.54 -26.82 -0.34
N MET A 58 -17.04 -25.71 -0.90
CA MET A 58 -17.44 -24.55 -0.12
C MET A 58 -18.45 -24.99 0.96
N ARG A 59 -18.00 -24.95 2.21
CA ARG A 59 -18.86 -24.87 3.40
C ARG A 59 -18.33 -23.77 4.31
N GLY A 60 -18.20 -22.56 3.76
CA GLY A 60 -18.32 -21.35 4.56
C GLY A 60 -19.80 -21.02 4.71
N SER A 61 -20.35 -21.07 5.92
CA SER A 61 -21.73 -20.66 6.17
C SER A 61 -21.89 -19.13 6.19
N GLU A 62 -20.78 -18.40 6.31
CA GLU A 62 -20.75 -16.94 6.40
C GLU A 62 -19.98 -16.34 5.23
N SER A 63 -20.59 -15.36 4.58
CA SER A 63 -19.95 -14.53 3.58
C SER A 63 -20.33 -13.07 3.80
N VAL A 64 -19.44 -12.18 3.40
CA VAL A 64 -19.66 -10.74 3.40
C VAL A 64 -19.35 -10.19 2.01
N THR A 65 -20.21 -9.30 1.54
CA THR A 65 -20.00 -8.54 0.31
C THR A 65 -19.66 -7.10 0.65
N VAL A 66 -18.63 -6.57 0.01
CA VAL A 66 -18.13 -5.20 0.16
C VAL A 66 -18.14 -4.54 -1.21
N ASP A 67 -18.84 -3.40 -1.33
CA ASP A 67 -18.69 -2.53 -2.50
C ASP A 67 -17.41 -1.70 -2.36
N LEU A 68 -16.43 -2.00 -3.20
CA LEU A 68 -15.14 -1.35 -3.21
C LEU A 68 -15.22 0.12 -3.66
N ARG A 69 -16.29 0.54 -4.38
CA ARG A 69 -16.49 1.95 -4.77
C ARG A 69 -16.68 2.86 -3.56
N GLU A 70 -17.29 2.36 -2.50
CA GLU A 70 -17.53 3.13 -1.27
C GLU A 70 -16.25 3.35 -0.45
N ILE A 71 -15.21 2.56 -0.71
CA ILE A 71 -14.01 2.51 0.15
C ILE A 71 -12.73 2.80 -0.62
N ILE A 72 -12.81 2.98 -1.94
CA ILE A 72 -11.68 3.36 -2.77
C ILE A 72 -11.05 4.65 -2.23
N HIS A 73 -9.76 4.58 -1.90
CA HIS A 73 -8.97 5.71 -1.37
C HIS A 73 -9.49 6.34 -0.08
N ARG A 74 -10.49 5.74 0.58
CA ARG A 74 -11.16 6.36 1.73
C ARG A 74 -10.18 6.71 2.85
N HIS A 75 -9.16 5.88 3.07
CA HIS A 75 -8.12 6.12 4.07
C HIS A 75 -7.32 7.40 3.82
N LEU A 76 -7.16 7.83 2.57
CA LEU A 76 -6.41 9.04 2.22
C LEU A 76 -7.06 10.33 2.74
N THR A 77 -8.37 10.33 3.00
CA THR A 77 -9.13 11.53 3.40
C THR A 77 -9.85 11.40 4.74
N HIS A 78 -10.03 10.17 5.25
CA HIS A 78 -10.76 9.90 6.51
C HIS A 78 -9.82 9.51 7.67
N SER A 79 -8.55 9.88 7.58
CA SER A 79 -7.49 9.60 8.56
C SER A 79 -7.12 10.87 9.36
N GLU A 80 -5.87 10.98 9.80
CA GLU A 80 -5.38 12.17 10.53
C GLU A 80 -5.30 13.36 9.58
N SER A 81 -5.52 14.57 10.09
CA SER A 81 -5.30 15.79 9.30
C SER A 81 -4.76 16.93 10.16
N PHE A 82 -4.13 17.90 9.52
CA PHE A 82 -3.73 19.16 10.14
C PHE A 82 -3.95 20.32 9.18
N VAL A 83 -4.05 21.54 9.72
CA VAL A 83 -4.23 22.76 8.93
C VAL A 83 -3.01 23.66 9.11
N HIS A 84 -2.42 24.11 7.99
CA HIS A 84 -1.32 25.06 7.99
C HIS A 84 -1.36 25.92 6.73
N GLY A 85 -1.08 27.23 6.86
CA GLY A 85 -1.12 28.14 5.71
C GLY A 85 -2.47 28.20 5.00
N GLY A 86 -3.57 28.04 5.74
CA GLY A 86 -4.94 28.04 5.20
C GLY A 86 -5.33 26.77 4.42
N LYS A 87 -4.46 25.75 4.33
CA LYS A 87 -4.74 24.48 3.67
C LYS A 87 -4.83 23.34 4.67
N LYS A 88 -5.78 22.43 4.43
CA LYS A 88 -5.86 21.15 5.14
C LYS A 88 -4.99 20.10 4.45
N PHE A 89 -4.23 19.37 5.25
CA PHE A 89 -3.42 18.23 4.83
C PHE A 89 -3.95 16.98 5.49
N TYR A 90 -4.23 15.96 4.69
CA TYR A 90 -4.60 14.63 5.13
C TYR A 90 -3.37 13.73 5.17
N LEU A 91 -3.28 12.93 6.22
CA LEU A 91 -2.17 12.04 6.53
C LEU A 91 -2.68 10.63 6.79
N SER A 92 -2.30 9.69 5.94
CA SER A 92 -2.61 8.27 6.13
C SER A 92 -1.38 7.40 5.96
N THR A 93 -1.45 6.18 6.47
CA THR A 93 -0.53 5.10 6.09
C THR A 93 -1.06 4.38 4.86
N GLN A 94 -0.15 3.89 4.02
CA GLN A 94 -0.47 3.01 2.90
C GLN A 94 0.59 1.92 2.79
N ILE A 95 0.16 0.70 2.44
CA ILE A 95 1.05 -0.43 2.20
C ILE A 95 0.97 -0.74 0.70
N ASN A 96 2.10 -0.77 0.01
CA ASN A 96 2.13 -1.14 -1.41
C ASN A 96 1.97 -2.67 -1.56
N MET A 97 1.78 -3.16 -2.79
CA MET A 97 1.63 -4.60 -3.05
C MET A 97 2.90 -5.42 -2.78
N LYS A 98 4.05 -4.76 -2.57
CA LYS A 98 5.32 -5.39 -2.13
C LYS A 98 5.43 -5.52 -0.61
N GLY A 99 4.55 -4.88 0.15
CA GLY A 99 4.57 -4.88 1.61
C GLY A 99 5.35 -3.73 2.24
N ASP A 100 5.84 -2.76 1.47
CA ASP A 100 6.44 -1.56 2.01
C ASP A 100 5.36 -0.60 2.54
N GLY A 101 5.58 -0.04 3.73
CA GLY A 101 4.73 1.01 4.31
C GLY A 101 5.15 2.41 3.85
N PHE A 102 4.17 3.29 3.66
CA PHE A 102 4.35 4.69 3.24
C PHE A 102 3.48 5.62 4.07
N LEU A 103 4.00 6.82 4.35
CA LEU A 103 3.22 7.98 4.72
C LEU A 103 2.65 8.56 3.43
N SER A 104 1.34 8.70 3.36
CA SER A 104 0.66 9.49 2.35
C SER A 104 0.40 10.90 2.90
N VAL A 105 0.65 11.89 2.06
CA VAL A 105 0.31 13.29 2.31
C VAL A 105 -0.54 13.77 1.15
N LEU A 106 -1.76 14.22 1.43
CA LEU A 106 -2.67 14.78 0.44
C LEU A 106 -3.12 16.17 0.93
N ALA A 107 -2.75 17.22 0.21
CA ALA A 107 -3.27 18.55 0.50
C ALA A 107 -4.63 18.76 -0.19
N GLU A 108 -5.45 19.62 0.40
CA GLU A 108 -6.67 20.09 -0.23
C GLU A 108 -6.39 20.72 -1.60
N GLY A 109 -7.10 20.25 -2.63
CA GLY A 109 -6.92 20.67 -4.01
C GLY A 109 -5.85 19.89 -4.79
N TRP A 110 -5.11 18.97 -4.17
CA TRP A 110 -4.25 18.04 -4.91
C TRP A 110 -5.08 16.92 -5.55
N GLU A 111 -4.72 16.54 -6.77
CA GLU A 111 -5.32 15.39 -7.46
C GLU A 111 -4.85 14.07 -6.83
N ASP A 112 -3.55 13.96 -6.55
CA ASP A 112 -2.91 12.73 -6.08
C ASP A 112 -2.10 12.97 -4.78
N PRO A 113 -2.07 12.01 -3.84
CA PRO A 113 -1.20 12.06 -2.68
C PRO A 113 0.28 11.94 -3.07
N LYS A 114 1.15 12.47 -2.23
CA LYS A 114 2.59 12.19 -2.21
C LYS A 114 2.86 11.08 -1.21
N PHE A 115 3.66 10.08 -1.59
CA PHE A 115 4.04 8.98 -0.71
C PHE A 115 5.52 9.05 -0.33
N PHE A 116 5.80 8.80 0.95
CA PHE A 116 7.14 8.77 1.52
C PHE A 116 7.31 7.46 2.28
N LYS A 117 8.36 6.69 2.00
CA LYS A 117 8.58 5.39 2.61
C LYS A 117 8.72 5.53 4.13
N LEU A 118 7.96 4.74 4.89
CA LEU A 118 8.04 4.67 6.35
C LEU A 118 9.14 3.69 6.74
N ASP A 119 10.35 4.20 6.92
CA ASP A 119 11.48 3.49 7.51
C ASP A 119 12.18 4.37 8.57
N ALA A 120 13.19 3.80 9.25
CA ALA A 120 13.89 4.52 10.31
C ALA A 120 14.62 5.79 9.82
N ASN A 121 14.88 5.91 8.52
CA ASN A 121 15.61 7.02 7.90
C ASN A 121 14.69 7.91 7.06
N MET A 122 13.37 7.84 7.29
CA MET A 122 12.41 8.61 6.52
C MET A 122 12.72 10.11 6.56
N GLN A 123 12.88 10.70 5.37
CA GLN A 123 12.99 12.15 5.15
C GLN A 123 12.05 12.56 4.02
N GLY A 124 10.76 12.66 4.32
CA GLY A 124 9.75 13.06 3.36
C GLY A 124 9.66 14.57 3.26
N ALA A 125 10.11 15.16 2.14
CA ALA A 125 10.02 16.60 1.93
C ALA A 125 8.97 16.96 0.87
N TRP A 126 8.22 18.04 1.10
CA TRP A 126 7.39 18.65 0.07
C TRP A 126 7.24 20.16 0.31
N SER A 127 6.97 20.89 -0.77
CA SER A 127 6.63 22.30 -0.72
C SER A 127 5.16 22.50 -1.07
N GLU A 128 4.51 23.46 -0.40
CA GLU A 128 3.15 23.90 -0.72
C GLU A 128 3.00 25.39 -0.38
N ASN A 129 2.52 26.19 -1.34
CA ASN A 129 2.36 27.65 -1.20
C ASN A 129 3.62 28.38 -0.68
N GLY A 130 4.82 27.99 -1.15
CA GLY A 130 6.08 28.60 -0.71
C GLY A 130 6.53 28.21 0.70
N VAL A 131 5.85 27.25 1.33
CA VAL A 131 6.28 26.66 2.61
C VAL A 131 6.86 25.27 2.34
N ASP A 132 8.06 25.03 2.85
CA ASP A 132 8.71 23.72 2.82
C ASP A 132 8.39 22.93 4.09
N TYR A 133 8.00 21.68 3.90
CA TYR A 133 7.65 20.75 4.96
C TYR A 133 8.61 19.57 4.96
N LEU A 134 8.92 19.09 6.16
CA LEU A 134 9.70 17.87 6.39
C LEU A 134 8.91 16.93 7.28
N ALA A 135 8.66 15.71 6.80
CA ALA A 135 8.20 14.59 7.58
C ALA A 135 9.36 13.65 7.90
N GLU A 136 9.52 13.33 9.17
CA GLU A 136 10.59 12.47 9.68
C GLU A 136 10.06 11.54 10.76
N ILE A 137 10.73 10.40 10.94
CA ILE A 137 10.50 9.53 12.08
C ILE A 137 11.54 9.84 13.14
N ASP A 138 11.09 10.34 14.29
CA ASP A 138 11.88 10.42 15.51
C ASP A 138 11.99 9.02 16.10
N ALA A 139 12.97 8.27 15.56
CA ALA A 139 13.31 6.92 15.98
C ALA A 139 14.25 6.95 17.18
N SER A 140 13.87 6.28 18.26
CA SER A 140 14.74 6.07 19.41
C SER A 140 15.04 4.59 19.55
N LEU A 141 16.32 4.22 19.56
CA LEU A 141 16.76 2.82 19.78
C LEU A 141 16.30 2.28 21.16
N LEU A 142 16.09 3.17 22.13
CA LEU A 142 15.60 2.82 23.47
C LEU A 142 14.07 2.60 23.50
N ARG A 143 13.35 2.98 22.44
CA ARG A 143 11.90 2.79 22.32
C ARG A 143 11.62 1.58 21.43
N LYS A 144 10.65 0.75 21.82
CA LYS A 144 10.12 -0.30 20.92
C LYS A 144 9.68 0.35 19.60
N ARG A 145 9.82 -0.37 18.47
CA ARG A 145 9.58 0.11 17.08
C ARG A 145 8.34 0.99 16.88
N TYR A 146 7.27 0.79 17.63
CA TYR A 146 6.00 1.52 17.53
C TYR A 146 5.83 2.70 18.50
N ASN A 147 6.77 2.88 19.45
CA ASN A 147 6.83 4.02 20.36
C ASN A 147 7.66 5.19 19.80
N ASN A 148 8.00 5.11 18.52
CA ASN A 148 8.60 6.20 17.75
C ASN A 148 7.53 7.21 17.33
N TYR A 149 7.96 8.42 16.98
CA TYR A 149 7.05 9.51 16.61
C TYR A 149 7.20 9.87 15.14
N LEU A 150 6.08 10.08 14.45
CA LEU A 150 6.03 10.83 13.20
C LEU A 150 6.02 12.32 13.56
N LEU A 151 6.97 13.06 13.00
CA LEU A 151 7.05 14.51 13.08
C LEU A 151 6.81 15.10 11.69
N ILE A 152 6.04 16.18 11.62
CA ILE A 152 5.96 17.05 10.44
C ILE A 152 6.33 18.45 10.88
N ARG A 153 7.31 19.06 10.22
CA ARG A 153 7.83 20.39 10.54
C ARG A 153 7.73 21.32 9.34
N ASN A 154 7.56 22.61 9.62
CA ASN A 154 7.86 23.67 8.68
C ASN A 154 9.39 23.89 8.68
N GLN A 155 10.06 23.67 7.55
CA GLN A 155 11.52 23.78 7.46
C GLN A 155 12.02 25.21 7.63
N GLY A 156 11.27 26.21 7.18
CA GLY A 156 11.69 27.61 7.22
C GLY A 156 11.83 28.18 8.63
N ASN A 157 11.08 27.66 9.61
CA ASN A 157 11.13 28.12 11.00
C ASN A 157 11.33 26.99 12.03
N GLY A 158 11.48 25.74 11.59
CA GLY A 158 11.67 24.58 12.44
C GLY A 158 10.46 24.17 13.28
N LYS A 159 9.31 24.84 13.16
CA LYS A 159 8.12 24.57 13.98
C LYS A 159 7.54 23.21 13.66
N THR A 160 7.39 22.37 14.69
CA THR A 160 6.66 21.11 14.59
C THR A 160 5.16 21.36 14.47
N LEU A 161 4.58 20.95 13.35
CA LEU A 161 3.15 21.06 13.03
C LEU A 161 2.39 19.81 13.48
N VAL A 162 3.02 18.64 13.36
CA VAL A 162 2.45 17.35 13.80
C VAL A 162 3.50 16.60 14.59
N LYS A 163 3.08 16.04 15.73
CA LYS A 163 3.85 15.07 16.52
C LYS A 163 2.91 13.96 16.99
N ARG A 164 3.03 12.77 16.40
CA ARG A 164 2.17 11.63 16.71
C ARG A 164 2.99 10.38 16.92
N LYS A 165 2.58 9.52 17.86
CA LYS A 165 3.17 8.19 17.97
C LYS A 165 2.81 7.41 16.71
N LEU A 166 3.76 6.64 16.17
CA LEU A 166 3.51 5.82 14.99
C LEU A 166 2.36 4.83 15.24
N SER A 167 2.28 4.21 16.43
CA SER A 167 1.16 3.32 16.79
C SER A 167 -0.20 3.97 16.58
N ASP A 168 -0.36 5.20 17.06
CA ASP A 168 -1.62 5.93 17.03
C ASP A 168 -1.94 6.36 15.59
N PHE A 169 -0.92 6.73 14.83
CA PHE A 169 -1.03 7.07 13.42
C PHE A 169 -1.46 5.88 12.55
N PHE A 170 -0.82 4.72 12.73
CA PHE A 170 -1.25 3.48 12.06
C PHE A 170 -2.67 3.08 12.45
N PHE A 171 -3.04 3.25 13.72
CA PHE A 171 -4.38 2.91 14.19
C PHE A 171 -5.46 3.87 13.67
N ALA A 172 -5.16 5.17 13.51
CA ALA A 172 -6.06 6.10 12.83
C ALA A 172 -6.36 5.65 11.40
N GLY A 173 -5.34 5.21 10.65
CA GLY A 173 -5.51 4.59 9.33
C GLY A 173 -6.31 3.28 9.39
N TYR A 174 -6.08 2.42 10.38
CA TYR A 174 -6.87 1.19 10.56
C TYR A 174 -8.37 1.47 10.70
N ARG A 175 -8.76 2.52 11.43
CA ARG A 175 -10.17 2.87 11.66
C ARG A 175 -10.93 3.28 10.40
N SER A 176 -10.26 3.83 9.39
CA SER A 176 -10.91 4.29 8.16
C SER A 176 -11.31 3.15 7.21
N GLY A 177 -10.82 1.93 7.43
CA GLY A 177 -11.20 0.76 6.65
C GLY A 177 -12.65 0.34 6.90
N ARG A 178 -13.24 -0.37 5.93
CA ARG A 178 -14.59 -0.92 6.04
C ARG A 178 -14.59 -2.16 6.91
N ASP A 179 -15.51 -2.21 7.86
CA ASP A 179 -15.71 -3.38 8.70
C ASP A 179 -16.25 -4.56 7.87
N ALA A 180 -15.63 -5.72 8.05
CA ALA A 180 -16.07 -7.00 7.50
C ALA A 180 -15.96 -8.06 8.61
N VAL A 181 -17.07 -8.71 8.96
CA VAL A 181 -17.07 -9.79 9.95
C VAL A 181 -17.18 -11.12 9.22
N ILE A 182 -16.17 -11.97 9.33
CA ILE A 182 -16.09 -13.27 8.65
C ILE A 182 -15.60 -14.32 9.65
N GLY A 183 -16.32 -15.44 9.80
CA GLY A 183 -15.93 -16.51 10.72
C GLY A 183 -15.84 -16.01 12.17
N GLY A 184 -16.79 -15.14 12.56
CA GLY A 184 -16.82 -14.49 13.88
C GLY A 184 -15.67 -13.50 14.17
N ARG A 185 -14.85 -13.13 13.18
CA ARG A 185 -13.72 -12.19 13.36
C ARG A 185 -13.94 -10.91 12.59
N LYS A 186 -13.54 -9.78 13.19
CA LYS A 186 -13.62 -8.47 12.58
C LYS A 186 -12.34 -8.13 11.81
N TYR A 187 -12.50 -7.78 10.54
CA TYR A 187 -11.45 -7.29 9.66
C TYR A 187 -11.77 -5.88 9.17
N LYS A 188 -10.73 -5.20 8.69
CA LYS A 188 -10.83 -3.93 7.98
C LYS A 188 -10.40 -4.13 6.53
N VAL A 189 -11.28 -3.80 5.59
CA VAL A 189 -11.02 -3.86 4.15
C VAL A 189 -10.64 -2.48 3.65
N PHE A 190 -9.56 -2.41 2.88
CA PHE A 190 -9.07 -1.22 2.19
C PHE A 190 -8.92 -1.53 0.69
N PHE A 191 -9.19 -0.52 -0.13
CA PHE A 191 -9.00 -0.60 -1.57
C PHE A 191 -8.39 0.69 -2.08
N SER A 192 -7.26 0.60 -2.78
CA SER A 192 -6.57 1.78 -3.29
C SER A 192 -5.64 1.45 -4.44
N ASN A 193 -5.18 2.47 -5.16
CA ASN A 193 -4.07 2.29 -6.10
C ASN A 193 -2.82 1.81 -5.36
N ASP A 194 -1.98 1.05 -6.04
CA ASP A 194 -0.63 0.74 -5.54
C ASP A 194 0.25 1.99 -5.53
N VAL A 195 1.44 1.91 -4.95
CA VAL A 195 2.40 3.03 -4.90
C VAL A 195 3.45 2.85 -6.00
N ASP A 196 3.54 3.82 -6.90
CA ASP A 196 4.63 3.92 -7.87
C ASP A 196 5.87 4.54 -7.21
N THR A 197 6.86 3.68 -6.96
CA THR A 197 8.14 4.05 -6.35
C THR A 197 9.21 4.44 -7.36
N SER A 198 8.89 4.55 -8.66
CA SER A 198 9.84 4.97 -9.70
C SER A 198 10.08 6.49 -9.72
N VAL A 199 9.21 7.25 -9.06
CA VAL A 199 9.28 8.71 -8.94
C VAL A 199 9.48 9.13 -7.48
N SER A 200 10.10 10.29 -7.27
CA SER A 200 10.34 10.85 -5.93
C SER A 200 9.77 12.28 -5.82
N PRO A 201 8.85 12.58 -4.87
CA PRO A 201 8.22 11.61 -3.98
C PRO A 201 7.33 10.63 -4.77
N ALA A 202 7.09 9.44 -4.20
CA ALA A 202 6.28 8.42 -4.83
C ALA A 202 4.83 8.89 -5.05
N ARG A 203 4.13 8.27 -6.00
CA ARG A 203 2.78 8.65 -6.46
C ARG A 203 1.86 7.43 -6.59
N PRO A 204 0.54 7.61 -6.72
CA PRO A 204 -0.36 6.50 -7.00
C PRO A 204 -0.04 5.87 -8.36
N ASN A 205 0.07 4.54 -8.39
CA ASN A 205 0.07 3.79 -9.63
C ASN A 205 -1.37 3.65 -10.13
N LYS A 206 -1.81 4.56 -11.00
CA LYS A 206 -3.20 4.59 -11.52
C LYS A 206 -3.61 3.32 -12.31
N LYS A 207 -2.65 2.45 -12.64
CA LYS A 207 -2.88 1.21 -13.39
C LYS A 207 -3.06 -0.02 -12.51
N VAL A 208 -2.63 0.05 -11.25
CA VAL A 208 -2.61 -1.11 -10.36
C VAL A 208 -3.41 -0.77 -9.11
N TYR A 209 -4.35 -1.64 -8.75
CA TYR A 209 -5.08 -1.58 -7.50
C TYR A 209 -4.64 -2.70 -6.56
N GLY A 210 -4.76 -2.45 -5.26
CA GLY A 210 -4.52 -3.41 -4.21
C GLY A 210 -5.72 -3.47 -3.26
N ILE A 211 -6.05 -4.68 -2.80
CA ILE A 211 -6.92 -4.89 -1.65
C ILE A 211 -6.02 -5.21 -0.46
N CYS A 212 -6.23 -4.51 0.64
CA CYS A 212 -5.55 -4.81 1.90
C CYS A 212 -6.60 -5.18 2.95
N LEU A 213 -6.48 -6.38 3.51
CA LEU A 213 -7.27 -6.83 4.64
C LEU A 213 -6.42 -6.69 5.90
N LEU A 214 -6.86 -5.88 6.86
CA LEU A 214 -6.19 -5.73 8.15
C LEU A 214 -6.94 -6.49 9.24
N PHE A 215 -6.21 -7.26 10.03
CA PHE A 215 -6.69 -7.92 11.24
C PHE A 215 -5.98 -7.34 12.47
N ASP A 216 -6.73 -6.94 13.50
CA ASP A 216 -6.15 -6.54 14.78
C ASP A 216 -6.10 -7.74 15.73
N LYS A 217 -4.89 -8.30 15.91
CA LYS A 217 -4.67 -9.45 16.82
C LYS A 217 -4.94 -9.10 18.28
N SER A 218 -4.89 -7.83 18.64
CA SER A 218 -5.07 -7.37 20.01
C SER A 218 -6.54 -7.38 20.44
N ASP A 219 -7.48 -7.55 19.50
CA ASP A 219 -8.92 -7.45 19.75
C ASP A 219 -9.29 -6.14 20.48
N GLY A 220 -8.60 -5.05 20.11
CA GLY A 220 -8.76 -3.74 20.73
C GLY A 220 -8.15 -3.59 22.13
N LYS A 221 -7.40 -4.58 22.63
CA LYS A 221 -6.77 -4.55 23.97
C LYS A 221 -5.27 -4.33 23.90
N GLY A 222 -4.80 -3.23 24.48
CA GLY A 222 -3.36 -2.95 24.61
C GLY A 222 -2.74 -2.36 23.33
N TYR A 223 -1.52 -2.78 22.98
CA TYR A 223 -0.86 -2.31 21.76
C TYR A 223 -1.42 -3.02 20.54
N HIS A 224 -1.91 -2.27 19.56
CA HIS A 224 -2.44 -2.81 18.30
C HIS A 224 -1.38 -3.62 17.56
N ASP A 225 -1.59 -4.93 17.41
CA ASP A 225 -0.81 -5.81 16.55
C ASP A 225 -1.61 -6.06 15.26
N ILE A 226 -1.48 -5.10 14.35
CA ILE A 226 -2.18 -5.10 13.07
C ILE A 226 -1.42 -5.98 12.09
N LYS A 227 -2.12 -6.96 11.50
CA LYS A 227 -1.60 -7.81 10.42
C LYS A 227 -2.24 -7.46 9.09
N PRO A 228 -1.45 -6.98 8.11
CA PRO A 228 -1.92 -6.75 6.76
C PRO A 228 -1.83 -8.02 5.90
N TYR A 229 -2.88 -8.27 5.12
CA TYR A 229 -2.93 -9.28 4.07
C TYR A 229 -3.20 -8.58 2.74
N LEU A 230 -2.21 -8.62 1.85
CA LEU A 230 -2.27 -7.98 0.54
C LEU A 230 -2.82 -8.96 -0.49
N ILE A 231 -3.91 -8.57 -1.14
CA ILE A 231 -4.64 -9.38 -2.10
C ILE A 231 -4.65 -8.63 -3.43
N SER A 232 -4.19 -9.28 -4.49
CA SER A 232 -4.23 -8.71 -5.84
C SER A 232 -5.64 -8.88 -6.42
N PRO A 233 -6.32 -7.80 -6.84
CA PRO A 233 -7.61 -7.88 -7.53
C PRO A 233 -7.58 -8.84 -8.73
N GLU A 234 -6.50 -8.78 -9.53
CA GLU A 234 -6.31 -9.64 -10.70
C GLU A 234 -6.25 -11.13 -10.34
N ALA A 235 -5.75 -11.47 -9.15
CA ALA A 235 -5.62 -12.85 -8.70
C ALA A 235 -6.94 -13.47 -8.25
N ILE A 236 -7.93 -12.64 -7.90
CA ILE A 236 -9.23 -13.06 -7.34
C ILE A 236 -10.40 -12.73 -8.27
N GLN A 237 -10.11 -12.12 -9.43
CA GLN A 237 -11.07 -11.89 -10.49
C GLN A 237 -11.14 -13.14 -11.37
N GLY A 238 -12.27 -13.81 -11.39
CA GLY A 238 -12.44 -15.04 -12.14
C GLY A 238 -13.72 -15.78 -11.75
N PRO A 239 -14.07 -16.88 -12.41
CA PRO A 239 -15.33 -17.59 -12.18
C PRO A 239 -15.40 -18.32 -10.83
N LYS A 240 -14.30 -18.38 -10.09
CA LYS A 240 -14.19 -19.13 -8.83
C LYS A 240 -13.52 -18.27 -7.75
N PRO A 241 -13.99 -18.36 -6.49
CA PRO A 241 -13.29 -17.79 -5.35
C PRO A 241 -11.88 -18.37 -5.18
N VAL A 242 -10.95 -17.57 -4.68
CA VAL A 242 -9.56 -17.96 -4.44
C VAL A 242 -9.27 -17.93 -2.94
N GLY A 243 -8.80 -19.07 -2.42
CA GLY A 243 -8.47 -19.23 -1.01
C GLY A 243 -7.11 -18.65 -0.63
N TYR A 244 -7.07 -17.96 0.51
CA TYR A 244 -5.86 -17.45 1.14
C TYR A 244 -5.81 -17.90 2.59
N GLN A 245 -4.73 -18.58 2.97
CA GLN A 245 -4.49 -18.93 4.36
C GLN A 245 -3.89 -17.75 5.11
N LEU A 246 -4.58 -17.34 6.17
CA LEU A 246 -4.15 -16.31 7.11
C LEU A 246 -3.24 -16.90 8.20
N TYR A 247 -2.61 -16.02 8.98
CA TYR A 247 -1.65 -16.39 10.03
C TYR A 247 -2.23 -17.36 11.08
N ASN A 248 -3.51 -17.22 11.40
CA ASN A 248 -4.23 -18.07 12.35
C ASN A 248 -4.67 -19.43 11.76
N LYS A 249 -4.16 -19.80 10.57
CA LYS A 249 -4.55 -20.98 9.77
C LYS A 249 -5.98 -20.94 9.21
N GLN A 250 -6.74 -19.87 9.45
CA GLN A 250 -8.02 -19.64 8.79
C GLN A 250 -7.80 -19.46 7.30
N VAL A 251 -8.67 -20.05 6.49
CA VAL A 251 -8.65 -19.87 5.04
C VAL A 251 -9.82 -18.97 4.70
N LEU A 252 -9.54 -17.81 4.11
CA LEU A 252 -10.59 -16.96 3.56
C LEU A 252 -10.59 -17.07 2.05
N TYR A 253 -11.77 -17.18 1.46
CA TYR A 253 -11.97 -17.20 0.02
C TYR A 253 -12.42 -15.83 -0.46
N PHE A 254 -11.74 -15.34 -1.48
CA PHE A 254 -11.99 -14.02 -2.06
C PHE A 254 -12.45 -14.18 -3.50
N HIS A 255 -13.47 -13.43 -3.87
CA HIS A 255 -13.97 -13.36 -5.23
C HIS A 255 -14.30 -11.91 -5.57
N LEU A 256 -13.63 -11.38 -6.59
CA LEU A 256 -13.96 -10.07 -7.15
C LEU A 256 -14.82 -10.26 -8.39
N ALA A 257 -16.03 -9.70 -8.36
CA ALA A 257 -16.96 -9.81 -9.48
C ALA A 257 -16.39 -9.14 -10.75
N ALA A 258 -16.99 -9.47 -11.89
CA ALA A 258 -16.59 -8.95 -13.19
C ALA A 258 -16.72 -7.41 -13.30
N ASP A 259 -17.53 -6.78 -12.44
CA ASP A 259 -17.65 -5.33 -12.36
C ASP A 259 -16.38 -4.66 -11.81
N GLY A 260 -15.46 -5.43 -11.20
CA GLY A 260 -14.20 -4.95 -10.62
C GLY A 260 -14.34 -4.28 -9.26
N TYR A 261 -15.54 -4.24 -8.68
CA TYR A 261 -15.82 -3.50 -7.44
C TYR A 261 -16.64 -4.27 -6.41
N THR A 262 -17.30 -5.36 -6.77
CA THR A 262 -18.03 -6.17 -5.80
C THR A 262 -17.13 -7.27 -5.28
N LEU A 263 -16.59 -7.09 -4.06
CA LEU A 263 -15.75 -8.08 -3.39
C LEU A 263 -16.59 -8.96 -2.46
N THR A 264 -16.54 -10.28 -2.66
CA THR A 264 -17.10 -11.25 -1.72
C THR A 264 -15.97 -11.95 -0.97
N ILE A 265 -16.10 -12.04 0.35
CA ILE A 265 -15.19 -12.73 1.25
C ILE A 265 -15.98 -13.78 2.02
N SER A 266 -15.54 -15.04 2.02
CA SER A 266 -16.16 -16.12 2.81
C SER A 266 -15.11 -16.88 3.61
N ASP A 267 -15.54 -17.50 4.71
CA ASP A 267 -14.75 -18.49 5.46
C ASP A 267 -14.75 -19.86 4.76
#